data_AF-A0AAN7YSF3-F1
#
_entry.id   AF-A0AAN7YSF3-F1
#
_cell.length_a   1.000
_cell.length_b   1.000
_cell.length_c   1.000
_cell.angle_alpha   90.00
_cell.angle_beta   90.00
_cell.angle_gamma   90.00
#
_symmetry.space_group_name_H-M   'P 1'
#
loop_
_entity.id
_entity.type
_entity.pdbx_description
1 polymer ?
#
loop_
_entity_poly.entity_id
_entity_poly.type
_entity_poly.pdbx_seq_one_letter_code
_entity_poly.pdbx_strand_id
1 'polypeptide(L)'
;MFKNSIITLIFTAISICICFGSQLPTNYYYKVTHVPIYCITTPCSQYRVHKVNTQDPEIVIENFVFPNGIEQNYFLLQEANTAIFYGTIIANRNGYNVNDFKVKRVYKQLPLGNSLTSTDKYYMFALSGIVCITTPCPSVSAILLNFDTTTNVNDVKQQYETNVNHFDSNWLFQKQFESQENRLIGVGTINSEGEAIVSSSYVRLPDPISSCPALPLLKCQSGHVVTYERDSNRCLSNPTCSNDNDTRLCILSIPVCPTGYDLVSYTSITTCPTYNCDAYFLTKTY
;
A
#
# COMPACT_ATOMS: atom_id res chain seq x y z
N MET A 1 24.86 -60.51 19.70
CA MET A 1 25.12 -59.05 19.63
C MET A 1 24.77 -58.41 18.28
N PHE A 2 24.83 -59.10 17.14
CA PHE A 2 24.57 -58.51 15.81
C PHE A 2 23.09 -58.17 15.48
N LYS A 3 22.09 -58.71 16.19
CA LYS A 3 20.66 -58.44 15.90
C LYS A 3 20.15 -57.07 16.37
N ASN A 4 20.77 -56.45 17.39
CA ASN A 4 20.32 -55.15 17.89
C ASN A 4 20.85 -53.97 17.07
N SER A 5 21.96 -54.12 16.34
CA SER A 5 22.54 -53.02 15.54
C SER A 5 21.78 -52.73 14.24
N ILE A 6 21.07 -53.72 13.68
CA ILE A 6 20.31 -53.56 12.43
C ILE A 6 18.99 -52.79 12.68
N ILE A 7 18.36 -52.98 13.84
CA ILE A 7 17.10 -52.30 14.19
C ILE A 7 17.33 -50.80 14.43
N THR A 8 18.45 -50.43 15.08
CA THR A 8 18.81 -49.02 15.29
C THR A 8 19.13 -48.29 13.99
N LEU A 9 19.73 -48.98 13.00
CA LEU A 9 20.06 -48.40 11.69
C LEU A 9 18.80 -48.16 10.83
N ILE A 10 17.80 -49.03 10.94
CA ILE A 10 16.51 -48.87 10.25
C ILE A 10 15.72 -47.71 10.87
N PHE A 11 15.76 -47.53 12.20
CA PHE A 11 15.12 -46.38 12.85
C PHE A 11 15.79 -45.04 12.54
N THR A 12 17.13 -44.99 12.42
CA THR A 12 17.81 -43.77 11.98
C THR A 12 17.60 -43.47 10.50
N ALA A 13 17.51 -44.48 9.63
CA ALA A 13 17.20 -44.27 8.20
C ALA A 13 15.75 -43.81 7.97
N ILE A 14 14.78 -44.31 8.75
CA ILE A 14 13.37 -43.89 8.67
C ILE A 14 13.17 -42.48 9.26
N SER A 15 13.93 -42.07 10.27
CA SER A 15 13.86 -40.70 10.82
C SER A 15 14.46 -39.61 9.90
N ILE A 16 15.32 -39.96 8.93
CA ILE A 16 15.91 -38.98 8.01
C ILE A 16 15.00 -38.68 6.80
N CYS A 17 13.99 -39.53 6.52
CA CYS A 17 13.14 -39.39 5.33
C CYS A 17 11.87 -38.53 5.48
N ILE A 18 11.59 -37.93 6.64
CA ILE A 18 10.29 -37.25 6.88
C ILE A 18 10.38 -35.71 6.85
N CYS A 19 11.56 -35.11 6.70
CA CYS A 19 11.71 -33.64 6.71
C CYS A 19 11.83 -32.99 5.32
N PHE A 20 11.30 -33.61 4.26
CA PHE A 20 10.87 -32.83 3.08
C PHE A 20 9.50 -32.21 3.37
N GLY A 21 9.44 -31.41 4.44
CA GLY A 21 8.32 -30.51 4.64
C GLY A 21 8.31 -29.58 3.44
N SER A 22 7.30 -29.71 2.59
CA SER A 22 6.99 -28.71 1.58
C SER A 22 6.88 -27.39 2.33
N GLN A 23 7.91 -26.54 2.22
CA GLN A 23 7.80 -25.18 2.72
C GLN A 23 6.57 -24.60 2.06
N LEU A 24 5.56 -24.29 2.88
CA LEU A 24 4.36 -23.63 2.40
C LEU A 24 4.80 -22.40 1.60
N PRO A 25 4.19 -22.14 0.44
CA PRO A 25 4.59 -21.03 -0.41
C PRO A 25 4.59 -19.73 0.41
N THR A 26 5.78 -19.21 0.67
CA THR A 26 5.95 -17.95 1.40
C THR A 26 5.54 -16.80 0.48
N ASN A 27 4.82 -15.82 1.04
CA ASN A 27 4.45 -14.63 0.31
C ASN A 27 5.51 -13.55 0.51
N TYR A 28 5.87 -12.86 -0.58
CA TYR A 28 6.81 -11.75 -0.56
C TYR A 28 6.22 -10.55 -1.30
N TYR A 29 6.87 -9.40 -1.11
CA TYR A 29 6.61 -8.17 -1.85
C TYR A 29 7.50 -8.11 -3.10
N TYR A 30 6.88 -7.85 -4.24
CA TYR A 30 7.53 -7.79 -5.53
C TYR A 30 7.23 -6.48 -6.23
N LYS A 31 8.26 -5.84 -6.78
CA LYS A 31 8.09 -4.82 -7.79
C LYS A 31 7.71 -5.50 -9.10
N VAL A 32 6.73 -4.93 -9.79
CA VAL A 32 6.27 -5.42 -11.09
C VAL A 32 6.81 -4.53 -12.19
N THR A 33 7.30 -5.15 -13.27
CA THR A 33 7.73 -4.46 -14.49
C THR A 33 6.94 -5.03 -15.68
N HIS A 34 6.28 -4.17 -16.43
CA HIS A 34 5.68 -4.52 -17.73
C HIS A 34 6.69 -4.28 -18.85
N VAL A 35 6.94 -5.31 -19.65
CA VAL A 35 7.80 -5.27 -20.83
C VAL A 35 6.90 -5.25 -22.06
N PRO A 36 6.92 -4.18 -22.87
CA PRO A 36 6.06 -4.04 -24.04
C PRO A 36 6.55 -4.95 -25.17
N ILE A 37 6.22 -6.24 -25.07
CA ILE A 37 6.53 -7.24 -26.10
C ILE A 37 5.26 -7.52 -26.89
N TYR A 38 5.37 -7.45 -28.22
CA TYR A 38 4.36 -7.94 -29.14
C TYR A 38 4.68 -9.39 -29.50
N CYS A 39 3.86 -10.34 -29.08
CA CYS A 39 4.07 -11.75 -29.39
C CYS A 39 3.14 -12.22 -30.51
N ILE A 40 3.67 -13.08 -31.38
CA ILE A 40 2.91 -13.73 -32.45
C ILE A 40 2.35 -15.08 -31.97
N THR A 41 3.03 -15.74 -31.02
CA THR A 41 2.65 -17.04 -30.45
C THR A 41 2.70 -17.01 -28.92
N THR A 42 1.86 -17.82 -28.27
CA THR A 42 1.82 -17.98 -26.80
C THR A 42 2.87 -18.98 -26.30
N PRO A 43 3.36 -18.85 -25.05
CA PRO A 43 3.03 -17.82 -24.05
C PRO A 43 3.72 -16.48 -24.32
N CYS A 44 3.04 -15.37 -24.01
CA CYS A 44 3.59 -14.01 -24.13
C CYS A 44 3.79 -13.40 -22.75
N SER A 45 4.90 -13.72 -22.10
CA SER A 45 5.21 -13.18 -20.79
C SER A 45 5.61 -11.70 -20.90
N GLN A 46 4.65 -10.81 -20.64
CA GLN A 46 4.84 -9.36 -20.67
C GLN A 46 5.25 -8.80 -19.29
N TYR A 47 5.39 -9.65 -18.27
CA TYR A 47 5.66 -9.20 -16.92
C TYR A 47 6.90 -9.85 -16.33
N ARG A 48 7.57 -9.05 -15.53
CA ARG A 48 8.67 -9.47 -14.68
C ARG A 48 8.39 -9.02 -13.27
N VAL A 49 8.72 -9.86 -12.31
CA VAL A 49 8.63 -9.51 -10.90
C VAL A 49 10.01 -9.60 -10.27
N HIS A 50 10.32 -8.61 -9.44
CA HIS A 50 11.57 -8.54 -8.70
C HIS A 50 11.25 -8.42 -7.22
N LYS A 51 11.77 -9.34 -6.41
CA LYS A 51 11.56 -9.32 -4.96
C LYS A 51 12.23 -8.07 -4.39
N VAL A 52 11.45 -7.18 -3.78
CA VAL A 52 12.01 -5.89 -3.33
C VAL A 52 13.06 -6.09 -2.24
N ASN A 53 14.04 -5.18 -2.19
CA ASN A 53 15.17 -5.18 -1.25
C ASN A 53 16.13 -6.39 -1.38
N THR A 54 16.03 -7.23 -2.43
CA THR A 54 16.97 -8.34 -2.64
C THR A 54 17.83 -8.12 -3.89
N GLN A 55 18.87 -8.94 -4.04
CA GLN A 55 19.68 -9.02 -5.26
C GLN A 55 19.25 -10.19 -6.15
N ASP A 56 18.06 -10.76 -5.89
CA ASP A 56 17.54 -11.88 -6.67
C ASP A 56 17.28 -11.41 -8.11
N PRO A 57 17.53 -12.26 -9.12
CA PRO A 57 17.18 -11.92 -10.50
C PRO A 57 15.68 -11.71 -10.65
N GLU A 58 15.28 -10.92 -11.65
CA GLU A 58 13.87 -10.82 -12.04
C GLU A 58 13.34 -12.17 -12.48
N ILE A 59 12.09 -12.46 -12.11
CA ILE A 59 11.39 -13.68 -12.50
C ILE A 59 10.33 -13.31 -13.53
N VAL A 60 10.38 -14.00 -14.67
CA VAL A 60 9.37 -13.86 -15.72
C VAL A 60 8.09 -14.55 -15.26
N ILE A 61 6.97 -13.85 -15.38
CA ILE A 61 5.65 -14.40 -15.10
C ILE A 61 4.74 -14.23 -16.32
N GLU A 62 3.87 -15.20 -16.53
CA GLU A 62 2.89 -15.18 -17.62
C GLU A 62 1.65 -14.40 -17.22
N ASN A 63 1.04 -14.76 -16.08
CA ASN A 63 -0.22 -14.18 -15.64
C ASN A 63 -0.21 -13.78 -14.16
N PHE A 64 -1.09 -12.84 -13.82
CA PHE A 64 -1.49 -12.56 -12.45
C PHE A 64 -2.79 -13.30 -12.13
N VAL A 65 -2.78 -14.10 -11.07
CA VAL A 65 -3.96 -14.80 -10.56
C VAL A 65 -4.48 -14.04 -9.36
N PHE A 66 -5.66 -13.43 -9.50
CA PHE A 66 -6.38 -12.73 -8.43
C PHE A 66 -7.49 -13.62 -7.87
N PRO A 67 -7.30 -14.31 -6.72
CA PRO A 67 -8.22 -15.36 -6.28
C PRO A 67 -9.67 -14.88 -6.04
N ASN A 68 -9.84 -13.62 -5.65
CA ASN A 68 -11.15 -13.02 -5.35
C ASN A 68 -11.58 -11.97 -6.40
N GLY A 69 -10.73 -11.64 -7.38
CA GLY A 69 -10.99 -10.64 -8.42
C GLY A 69 -11.11 -9.17 -7.96
N ILE A 70 -11.29 -8.89 -6.67
CA ILE A 70 -11.50 -7.51 -6.16
C ILE A 70 -10.34 -6.60 -6.55
N GLU A 71 -9.11 -7.02 -6.29
CA GLU A 71 -7.90 -6.24 -6.54
C GLU A 71 -7.64 -6.02 -8.04
N GLN A 72 -8.17 -6.89 -8.90
CA GLN A 72 -8.02 -6.78 -10.36
C GLN A 72 -8.68 -5.51 -10.90
N ASN A 73 -9.78 -5.05 -10.27
CA ASN A 73 -10.51 -3.86 -10.70
C ASN A 73 -9.73 -2.56 -10.48
N TYR A 74 -8.70 -2.58 -9.63
CA TYR A 74 -7.93 -1.40 -9.23
C TYR A 74 -6.52 -1.38 -9.84
N PHE A 75 -6.23 -2.32 -10.73
CA PHE A 75 -4.93 -2.43 -11.37
C PHE A 75 -5.09 -2.64 -12.87
N LEU A 76 -4.69 -1.63 -13.64
CA LEU A 76 -4.54 -1.79 -15.08
C LEU A 76 -3.15 -2.36 -15.39
N LEU A 77 -3.09 -3.25 -16.38
CA LEU A 77 -1.85 -3.93 -16.76
C LEU A 77 -0.75 -2.97 -17.23
N GLN A 78 -1.13 -1.90 -17.95
CA GLN A 78 -0.23 -0.82 -18.39
C GLN A 78 0.44 -0.05 -17.25
N GLU A 79 -0.05 -0.27 -16.04
CA GLU A 79 0.23 0.47 -14.83
C GLU A 79 1.10 -0.35 -13.86
N ALA A 80 1.61 -1.50 -14.31
CA ALA A 80 2.46 -2.42 -13.57
C ALA A 80 3.70 -1.78 -12.96
N ASN A 81 4.34 -0.89 -13.71
CA ASN A 81 5.60 -0.26 -13.32
C ASN A 81 5.48 0.61 -12.05
N THR A 82 4.25 0.95 -11.65
CA THR A 82 3.95 1.76 -10.46
C THR A 82 3.27 0.95 -9.36
N ALA A 83 3.38 -0.39 -9.40
CA ALA A 83 2.76 -1.27 -8.41
C ALA A 83 3.77 -2.18 -7.69
N ILE A 84 3.50 -2.43 -6.41
CA ILE A 84 4.12 -3.48 -5.61
C ILE A 84 3.05 -4.53 -5.30
N PHE A 85 3.35 -5.79 -5.60
CA PHE A 85 2.44 -6.91 -5.35
C PHE A 85 2.94 -7.72 -4.16
N TYR A 86 2.03 -8.05 -3.25
CA TYR A 86 2.27 -9.05 -2.22
C TYR A 86 1.61 -10.36 -2.63
N GLY A 87 2.38 -11.43 -2.67
CA GLY A 87 1.87 -12.72 -3.15
C GLY A 87 2.97 -13.76 -3.30
N THR A 88 2.68 -14.80 -4.07
CA THR A 88 3.59 -15.93 -4.26
C THR A 88 3.65 -16.35 -5.73
N ILE A 89 4.82 -16.84 -6.13
CA ILE A 89 5.08 -17.35 -7.48
C ILE A 89 4.67 -18.83 -7.50
N ILE A 90 3.85 -19.21 -8.48
CA ILE A 90 3.36 -20.58 -8.64
C ILE A 90 3.73 -21.11 -10.02
N ALA A 91 3.99 -22.40 -10.12
CA ALA A 91 4.19 -23.05 -11.41
C ALA A 91 2.90 -22.96 -12.24
N ASN A 92 3.00 -22.48 -13.48
CA ASN A 92 1.87 -22.43 -14.39
C ASN A 92 1.52 -23.88 -14.81
N ARG A 93 0.23 -24.22 -14.74
CA ARG A 93 -0.25 -25.59 -15.00
C ARG A 93 -0.50 -25.88 -16.49
N ASN A 94 -0.36 -24.90 -17.36
CA ASN A 94 -0.63 -25.02 -18.81
C ASN A 94 0.56 -25.59 -19.60
N GLY A 95 1.61 -26.07 -18.92
CA GLY A 95 2.70 -26.84 -19.54
C GLY A 95 3.83 -26.01 -20.17
N TYR A 96 3.77 -24.68 -20.11
CA TYR A 96 4.74 -23.81 -20.77
C TYR A 96 6.04 -23.52 -19.98
N ASN A 97 6.29 -24.19 -18.84
CA ASN A 97 7.44 -23.93 -17.96
C ASN A 97 7.62 -22.43 -17.57
N VAL A 98 6.54 -21.65 -17.59
CA VAL A 98 6.51 -20.27 -17.09
C VAL A 98 5.83 -20.26 -15.71
N ASN A 99 6.07 -19.23 -14.91
CA ASN A 99 5.39 -19.06 -13.64
C ASN A 99 4.17 -18.14 -13.77
N ASP A 100 3.15 -18.36 -12.93
CA ASP A 100 2.13 -17.35 -12.65
C ASP A 100 2.42 -16.69 -11.30
N PHE A 101 1.84 -15.52 -11.08
CA PHE A 101 1.92 -14.83 -9.80
C PHE A 101 0.55 -14.80 -9.13
N LYS A 102 0.40 -15.49 -8.01
CA LYS A 102 -0.82 -15.43 -7.20
C LYS A 102 -0.81 -14.18 -6.34
N VAL A 103 -1.57 -13.18 -6.75
CA VAL A 103 -1.68 -11.89 -6.07
C VAL A 103 -2.54 -12.05 -4.83
N LYS A 104 -2.03 -11.57 -3.68
CA LYS A 104 -2.78 -11.45 -2.43
C LYS A 104 -3.12 -10.01 -2.11
N ARG A 105 -2.25 -9.04 -2.43
CA ARG A 105 -2.50 -7.60 -2.28
C ARG A 105 -1.79 -6.81 -3.38
N VAL A 106 -2.38 -5.67 -3.73
CA VAL A 106 -1.81 -4.70 -4.66
C VAL A 106 -1.57 -3.39 -3.91
N TYR A 107 -0.39 -2.81 -4.12
CA TYR A 107 -0.04 -1.49 -3.63
C TYR A 107 0.32 -0.61 -4.83
N LYS A 108 -0.23 0.59 -4.88
CA LYS A 108 -0.07 1.51 -6.01
C LYS A 108 0.66 2.77 -5.58
N GLN A 109 1.67 3.15 -6.36
CA GLN A 109 2.47 4.33 -6.10
C GLN A 109 1.63 5.61 -6.20
N LEU A 110 1.72 6.47 -5.19
CA LEU A 110 1.14 7.81 -5.27
C LEU A 110 1.92 8.68 -6.27
N PRO A 111 1.23 9.46 -7.14
CA PRO A 111 1.89 10.32 -8.10
C PRO A 111 2.65 11.47 -7.42
N LEU A 112 3.68 12.01 -8.09
CA LEU A 112 4.46 13.15 -7.60
C LEU A 112 5.23 12.89 -6.29
N GLY A 113 5.61 11.63 -6.05
CA GLY A 113 6.73 11.32 -5.15
C GLY A 113 8.05 11.85 -5.72
N ASN A 114 9.06 11.96 -4.86
CA ASN A 114 10.41 12.27 -5.28
C ASN A 114 11.02 11.13 -6.12
N SER A 115 11.99 11.48 -6.97
CA SER A 115 12.79 10.50 -7.69
C SER A 115 13.48 9.54 -6.73
N LEU A 116 13.39 8.25 -7.03
CA LEU A 116 14.03 7.22 -6.23
C LEU A 116 15.55 7.32 -6.32
N THR A 117 16.24 7.12 -5.20
CA THR A 117 17.70 7.06 -5.13
C THR A 117 18.19 5.61 -5.10
N SER A 118 19.46 5.35 -5.39
CA SER A 118 20.05 4.01 -5.32
C SER A 118 20.13 3.45 -3.89
N THR A 119 20.02 4.32 -2.89
CA THR A 119 20.01 3.97 -1.47
C THR A 119 18.61 3.71 -0.93
N ASP A 120 17.56 4.04 -1.70
CA ASP A 120 16.18 3.83 -1.28
C ASP A 120 15.88 2.34 -1.11
N LYS A 121 15.12 2.03 -0.07
CA LYS A 121 14.60 0.70 0.22
C LYS A 121 13.11 0.78 0.52
N TYR A 122 12.44 -0.37 0.42
CA TYR A 122 11.00 -0.50 0.67
C TYR A 122 10.76 -0.88 2.13
N TYR A 123 9.95 -0.09 2.83
CA TYR A 123 9.62 -0.26 4.24
C TYR A 123 8.12 -0.25 4.48
N MET A 124 7.71 -0.91 5.56
CA MET A 124 6.46 -0.62 6.26
C MET A 124 6.78 0.01 7.61
N PHE A 125 5.96 0.94 8.10
CA PHE A 125 6.24 1.65 9.34
C PHE A 125 5.25 1.26 10.44
N ALA A 126 5.70 0.91 11.64
CA ALA A 126 4.84 0.63 12.78
C ALA A 126 5.08 1.64 13.90
N LEU A 127 4.15 1.78 14.84
CA LEU A 127 4.50 2.35 16.13
C LEU A 127 5.51 1.41 16.82
N SER A 128 6.61 1.95 17.34
CA SER A 128 7.64 1.17 18.02
C SER A 128 7.20 0.69 19.41
N GLY A 129 6.15 1.29 19.97
CA GLY A 129 5.71 1.08 21.35
C GLY A 129 6.61 1.75 22.40
N ILE A 130 7.66 2.44 21.97
CA ILE A 130 8.57 3.17 22.86
C ILE A 130 7.86 4.43 23.34
N VAL A 131 7.68 4.53 24.67
CA VAL A 131 7.15 5.72 25.33
C VAL A 131 8.31 6.63 25.71
N CYS A 132 8.31 7.84 25.17
CA CYS A 132 9.40 8.78 25.33
C CYS A 132 9.23 9.64 26.59
N ILE A 133 10.30 9.76 27.39
CA ILE A 133 10.38 10.71 28.51
C ILE A 133 10.95 12.07 28.03
N THR A 134 11.91 12.03 27.10
CA THR A 134 12.56 13.22 26.49
C THR A 134 12.75 13.01 24.99
N THR A 135 12.63 14.08 24.20
CA THR A 135 12.82 14.08 22.73
C THR A 135 14.27 14.38 22.32
N PRO A 136 14.76 13.93 21.14
CA PRO A 136 14.09 13.08 20.15
C PRO A 136 14.09 11.61 20.60
N CYS A 137 13.04 10.88 20.24
CA CYS A 137 12.91 9.48 20.63
C CYS A 137 12.17 8.69 19.55
N PRO A 138 12.62 7.45 19.26
CA PRO A 138 12.16 6.72 18.11
C PRO A 138 10.80 6.08 18.36
N SER A 139 9.74 6.81 18.02
CA SER A 139 8.35 6.37 18.16
C SER A 139 7.87 5.46 17.02
N VAL A 140 8.68 5.31 15.97
CA VAL A 140 8.33 4.56 14.76
C VAL A 140 9.36 3.47 14.48
N SER A 141 8.91 2.31 14.03
CA SER A 141 9.73 1.20 13.55
C SER A 141 9.61 1.09 12.04
N ALA A 142 10.71 1.26 11.31
CA ALA A 142 10.83 0.98 9.88
C ALA A 142 11.17 -0.51 9.67
N ILE A 143 10.20 -1.27 9.16
CA ILE A 143 10.31 -2.72 8.90
C ILE A 143 10.69 -2.90 7.44
N LEU A 144 11.87 -3.48 7.18
CA LEU A 144 12.38 -3.71 5.84
C LEU A 144 11.59 -4.82 5.15
N LEU A 145 10.95 -4.54 4.02
CA LEU A 145 10.12 -5.55 3.34
C LEU A 145 10.95 -6.74 2.87
N ASN A 146 10.37 -7.95 3.02
CA ASN A 146 10.95 -9.27 2.73
C ASN A 146 12.05 -9.73 3.70
N PHE A 147 12.28 -8.99 4.79
CA PHE A 147 13.25 -9.34 5.83
C PHE A 147 12.62 -9.16 7.21
N ASP A 148 13.18 -9.85 8.21
CA ASP A 148 12.79 -9.66 9.61
C ASP A 148 13.52 -8.47 10.27
N THR A 149 14.22 -7.66 9.48
CA THR A 149 14.98 -6.50 9.95
C THR A 149 14.06 -5.32 10.22
N THR A 150 14.13 -4.81 11.45
CA THR A 150 13.40 -3.61 11.88
C THR A 150 14.40 -2.58 12.43
N THR A 151 14.25 -1.33 12.01
CA THR A 151 15.04 -0.19 12.48
C THR A 151 14.13 0.83 13.12
N ASN A 152 14.38 1.21 14.37
CA ASN A 152 13.63 2.28 15.02
C ASN A 152 14.11 3.65 14.49
N VAL A 153 13.16 4.50 14.12
CA VAL A 153 13.38 5.82 13.53
C VAL A 153 12.65 6.89 14.37
N ASN A 154 13.22 8.08 14.40
CA ASN A 154 12.71 9.24 15.14
C ASN A 154 11.44 9.80 14.50
N ASP A 155 11.41 9.85 13.17
CA ASP A 155 10.32 10.42 12.40
C ASP A 155 10.27 9.82 10.99
N VAL A 156 9.13 9.99 10.31
CA VAL A 156 8.93 9.61 8.91
C VAL A 156 8.44 10.83 8.13
N LYS A 157 9.31 11.35 7.27
CA LYS A 157 9.03 12.55 6.46
C LYS A 157 8.53 12.14 5.08
N GLN A 158 7.33 12.59 4.74
CA GLN A 158 6.73 12.41 3.42
C GLN A 158 6.62 13.77 2.71
N GLN A 159 6.89 13.81 1.41
CA GLN A 159 7.04 15.06 0.64
C GLN A 159 5.78 15.43 -0.16
N TYR A 160 4.67 14.74 0.06
CA TYR A 160 3.43 14.98 -0.70
C TYR A 160 2.78 16.32 -0.35
N GLU A 161 2.88 16.79 0.90
CA GLU A 161 2.36 18.10 1.31
C GLU A 161 2.98 19.26 0.54
N THR A 162 4.26 19.13 0.14
CA THR A 162 4.97 20.16 -0.64
C THR A 162 4.73 20.02 -2.13
N ASN A 163 4.50 18.80 -2.62
CA ASN A 163 4.37 18.51 -4.05
C ASN A 163 2.92 18.58 -4.56
N VAL A 164 1.94 18.47 -3.66
CA VAL A 164 0.51 18.41 -3.98
C VAL A 164 -0.25 19.36 -3.07
N ASN A 165 -0.74 20.46 -3.64
CA ASN A 165 -1.61 21.39 -2.92
C ASN A 165 -2.91 20.69 -2.48
N HIS A 166 -3.41 21.01 -1.29
CA HIS A 166 -4.61 20.38 -0.71
C HIS A 166 -4.54 18.85 -0.62
N PHE A 167 -3.34 18.29 -0.44
CA PHE A 167 -3.18 16.87 -0.17
C PHE A 167 -3.64 16.52 1.25
N ASP A 168 -4.35 15.40 1.40
CA ASP A 168 -4.80 14.91 2.70
C ASP A 168 -3.65 14.16 3.41
N SER A 169 -2.79 14.93 4.09
CA SER A 169 -1.64 14.35 4.79
C SER A 169 -2.00 13.57 6.04
N ASN A 170 -3.12 13.92 6.68
CA ASN A 170 -3.64 13.15 7.80
C ASN A 170 -4.05 11.75 7.33
N TRP A 171 -4.75 11.63 6.19
CA TRP A 171 -5.04 10.33 5.57
C TRP A 171 -3.76 9.53 5.34
N LEU A 172 -2.75 10.12 4.69
CA LEU A 172 -1.51 9.40 4.40
C LEU A 172 -0.75 8.97 5.67
N PHE A 173 -0.72 9.83 6.69
CA PHE A 173 -0.16 9.52 7.99
C PHE A 173 -0.90 8.36 8.67
N GLN A 174 -2.23 8.34 8.65
CA GLN A 174 -3.00 7.23 9.24
C GLN A 174 -2.78 5.91 8.48
N LYS A 175 -2.71 5.96 7.14
CA LYS A 175 -2.37 4.79 6.30
C LYS A 175 -0.99 4.20 6.64
N GLN A 176 -0.11 5.00 7.23
CA GLN A 176 1.21 4.55 7.66
C GLN A 176 1.15 3.60 8.86
N PHE A 177 0.14 3.73 9.73
CA PHE A 177 0.05 3.00 10.99
C PHE A 177 -1.13 2.05 11.06
N GLU A 178 -1.83 1.83 9.95
CA GLU A 178 -2.87 0.80 9.86
C GLU A 178 -2.33 -0.60 10.22
N SER A 179 -3.28 -1.53 10.37
CA SER A 179 -2.99 -2.96 10.45
C SER A 179 -1.98 -3.39 9.38
N GLN A 180 -1.11 -4.32 9.73
CA GLN A 180 0.00 -4.79 8.86
C GLN A 180 -0.45 -5.12 7.43
N GLU A 181 -1.67 -5.63 7.28
CA GLU A 181 -2.21 -5.98 5.99
C GLU A 181 -2.55 -4.77 5.12
N ASN A 182 -2.98 -3.66 5.73
CA ASN A 182 -3.51 -2.48 5.04
C ASN A 182 -2.55 -1.29 4.97
N ARG A 183 -1.48 -1.37 5.76
CA ARG A 183 -0.46 -0.34 5.87
C ARG A 183 0.20 0.03 4.53
N LEU A 184 0.47 1.31 4.32
CA LEU A 184 1.23 1.79 3.17
C LEU A 184 2.67 1.24 3.15
N ILE A 185 3.25 1.16 1.96
CA ILE A 185 4.67 0.87 1.75
C ILE A 185 5.38 2.19 1.40
N GLY A 186 6.38 2.58 2.18
CA GLY A 186 7.23 3.72 1.87
C GLY A 186 8.52 3.27 1.21
N VAL A 187 8.96 3.99 0.19
CA VAL A 187 10.26 3.83 -0.46
C VAL A 187 11.11 5.03 -0.13
N GLY A 188 12.25 4.81 0.49
CA GLY A 188 13.09 5.90 0.96
C GLY A 188 14.36 5.45 1.67
N THR A 189 15.04 6.40 2.29
CA THR A 189 16.28 6.18 3.05
C THR A 189 16.09 6.52 4.52
N ILE A 190 16.93 5.94 5.37
CA ILE A 190 17.04 6.35 6.78
C ILE A 190 18.37 7.12 6.88
N ASN A 191 18.30 8.39 7.27
CA ASN A 191 19.48 9.25 7.38
C ASN A 191 20.27 9.00 8.68
N SER A 192 21.41 9.66 8.85
CA SER A 192 22.24 9.55 10.05
C SER A 192 21.58 10.10 11.33
N GLU A 193 20.54 10.91 11.21
CA GLU A 193 19.76 11.47 12.31
C GLU A 193 18.63 10.51 12.75
N GLY A 194 18.51 9.35 12.10
CA GLY A 194 17.48 8.36 12.39
C GLY A 194 16.11 8.74 11.86
N GLU A 195 16.01 9.62 10.87
CA GLU A 195 14.76 9.98 10.20
C GLU A 195 14.60 9.15 8.91
N ALA A 196 13.39 8.61 8.68
CA ALA A 196 13.05 7.98 7.41
C ALA A 196 12.54 9.05 6.42
N ILE A 197 13.31 9.30 5.37
CA ILE A 197 12.94 10.22 4.28
C ILE A 197 12.29 9.40 3.17
N VAL A 198 10.96 9.48 3.07
CA VAL A 198 10.18 8.71 2.10
C VAL A 198 10.15 9.46 0.77
N SER A 199 10.83 8.90 -0.23
CA SER A 199 10.81 9.37 -1.62
C SER A 199 9.43 9.15 -2.25
N SER A 200 8.82 7.97 -2.05
CA SER A 200 7.50 7.67 -2.59
C SER A 200 6.73 6.71 -1.69
N SER A 201 5.41 6.84 -1.66
CA SER A 201 4.50 5.98 -0.91
C SER A 201 3.64 5.15 -1.87
N TYR A 202 3.37 3.90 -1.49
CA TYR A 202 2.49 2.99 -2.21
C TYR A 202 1.33 2.61 -1.30
N VAL A 203 0.12 2.91 -1.75
CA VAL A 203 -1.11 2.73 -0.99
C VAL A 203 -1.73 1.38 -1.35
N ARG A 204 -2.22 0.64 -0.35
CA ARG A 204 -2.93 -0.62 -0.60
C ARG A 204 -4.23 -0.33 -1.34
N LEU A 205 -4.56 -1.16 -2.34
CA LEU A 205 -5.83 -1.13 -3.04
C LEU A 205 -6.72 -2.33 -2.65
N PRO A 206 -8.06 -2.14 -2.63
CA PRO A 206 -8.75 -0.85 -2.71
C PRO A 206 -8.50 0.03 -1.48
N ASP A 207 -8.59 1.34 -1.67
CA ASP A 207 -8.68 2.31 -0.57
C ASP A 207 -9.96 3.14 -0.71
N PRO A 208 -10.80 3.25 0.34
CA PRO A 208 -10.73 2.45 1.56
C PRO A 208 -10.98 0.94 1.32
N ILE A 209 -10.57 0.10 2.27
CA ILE A 209 -10.71 -1.37 2.20
C ILE A 209 -12.18 -1.78 2.13
N SER A 210 -13.01 -1.11 2.94
CA SER A 210 -14.45 -1.27 3.01
C SER A 210 -15.13 -0.05 2.40
N SER A 211 -16.29 -0.25 1.77
CA SER A 211 -17.13 0.86 1.31
C SER A 211 -17.47 1.81 2.46
N CYS A 212 -17.56 3.11 2.16
CA CYS A 212 -17.98 4.10 3.14
C CYS A 212 -19.41 3.82 3.64
N PRO A 213 -19.68 4.04 4.94
CA PRO A 213 -21.03 3.92 5.48
C PRO A 213 -22.00 4.85 4.75
N ALA A 214 -23.26 4.41 4.58
CA ALA A 214 -24.29 5.28 4.06
C ALA A 214 -24.55 6.44 5.04
N LEU A 215 -24.57 7.66 4.51
CA LEU A 215 -24.89 8.86 5.30
C LEU A 215 -26.39 8.87 5.64
N PRO A 216 -26.79 9.22 6.88
CA PRO A 216 -28.20 9.41 7.21
C PRO A 216 -28.79 10.55 6.40
N LEU A 217 -30.07 10.41 6.03
CA LEU A 217 -30.82 11.49 5.37
C LEU A 217 -31.14 12.59 6.38
N LEU A 218 -30.24 13.56 6.52
CA LEU A 218 -30.42 14.73 7.37
C LEU A 218 -31.06 15.87 6.56
N LYS A 219 -32.23 16.33 7.00
CA LYS A 219 -32.89 17.51 6.44
C LYS A 219 -32.74 18.68 7.39
N CYS A 220 -32.02 19.71 6.97
CA CYS A 220 -31.84 20.93 7.75
C CYS A 220 -33.06 21.86 7.63
N GLN A 221 -33.27 22.66 8.69
CA GLN A 221 -34.25 23.74 8.68
C GLN A 221 -33.85 24.82 7.66
N SER A 222 -34.79 25.69 7.27
CA SER A 222 -34.48 26.84 6.42
C SER A 222 -33.36 27.68 7.05
N GLY A 223 -32.44 28.18 6.24
CA GLY A 223 -31.27 28.93 6.73
C GLY A 223 -30.13 28.04 7.28
N HIS A 224 -30.13 26.74 6.97
CA HIS A 224 -29.09 25.81 7.40
C HIS A 224 -28.70 24.87 6.27
N VAL A 225 -27.43 24.47 6.25
CA VAL A 225 -26.87 23.51 5.29
C VAL A 225 -26.32 22.29 6.02
N VAL A 226 -26.35 21.13 5.35
CA VAL A 226 -25.69 19.93 5.86
C VAL A 226 -24.19 20.08 5.68
N THR A 227 -23.44 19.88 6.75
CA THR A 227 -21.98 19.88 6.78
C THR A 227 -21.46 18.51 7.17
N TYR A 228 -20.23 18.19 6.76
CA TYR A 228 -19.60 16.89 6.97
C TYR A 228 -18.17 17.05 7.47
N GLU A 229 -17.68 16.00 8.11
CA GLU A 229 -16.27 15.77 8.38
C GLU A 229 -15.76 14.64 7.49
N ARG A 230 -14.50 14.71 7.07
CA ARG A 230 -13.85 13.66 6.29
C ARG A 230 -12.90 12.88 7.20
N ASP A 231 -13.08 11.57 7.28
CA ASP A 231 -12.27 10.71 8.15
C ASP A 231 -10.99 10.21 7.46
N SER A 232 -10.19 9.42 8.19
CA SER A 232 -8.94 8.82 7.68
C SER A 232 -9.14 7.72 6.63
N ASN A 233 -10.39 7.35 6.32
CA ASN A 233 -10.75 6.47 5.21
C ASN A 233 -11.29 7.27 4.02
N ARG A 234 -11.15 8.60 4.05
CA ARG A 234 -11.67 9.55 3.06
C ARG A 234 -13.20 9.53 2.98
N CYS A 235 -13.88 8.95 3.96
CA CYS A 235 -15.34 8.88 4.00
C CYS A 235 -15.89 10.15 4.67
N LEU A 236 -17.05 10.62 4.19
CA LEU A 236 -17.79 11.65 4.91
C LEU A 236 -18.47 11.04 6.13
N SER A 237 -18.49 11.79 7.22
CA SER A 237 -19.04 11.38 8.51
C SER A 237 -19.65 12.59 9.23
N ASN A 238 -20.32 12.32 10.35
CA ASN A 238 -20.87 13.32 11.26
C ASN A 238 -21.69 14.42 10.55
N PRO A 239 -22.74 14.06 9.77
CA PRO A 239 -23.59 15.07 9.15
C PRO A 239 -24.26 15.92 10.22
N THR A 240 -24.07 17.24 10.15
CA THR A 240 -24.72 18.20 11.04
C THR A 240 -25.35 19.34 10.26
N CYS A 241 -26.33 20.02 10.85
CA CYS A 241 -26.89 21.24 10.29
C CYS A 241 -26.15 22.45 10.85
N SER A 242 -25.54 23.23 9.98
CA SER A 242 -24.85 24.47 10.34
C SER A 242 -25.60 25.65 9.72
N ASN A 243 -25.65 26.78 10.43
CA ASN A 243 -26.33 27.99 9.97
C ASN A 243 -25.68 28.49 8.67
N ASP A 244 -26.47 28.69 7.62
CA ASP A 244 -25.94 29.15 6.33
C ASP A 244 -25.43 30.61 6.41
N ASN A 245 -25.87 31.37 7.40
CA ASN A 245 -25.38 32.73 7.67
C ASN A 245 -24.04 32.74 8.42
N ASP A 246 -23.58 31.59 8.93
CA ASP A 246 -22.21 31.42 9.43
C ASP A 246 -21.21 31.16 8.28
N THR A 247 -21.66 31.24 7.01
CA THR A 247 -20.77 31.39 5.86
C THR A 247 -20.01 32.71 5.99
N ARG A 248 -18.90 32.66 6.74
CA ARG A 248 -17.79 33.60 6.55
C ARG A 248 -17.51 33.63 5.05
N LEU A 249 -17.16 34.80 4.51
CA LEU A 249 -16.85 35.01 3.09
C LEU A 249 -16.03 33.83 2.52
N CYS A 250 -16.72 32.86 1.92
CA CYS A 250 -16.05 31.68 1.40
C CYS A 250 -15.19 32.13 0.24
N ILE A 251 -13.92 31.78 0.25
CA ILE A 251 -13.05 32.04 -0.88
C ILE A 251 -13.61 31.23 -2.05
N LEU A 252 -14.14 31.91 -3.07
CA LEU A 252 -14.72 31.27 -4.26
C LEU A 252 -13.65 30.77 -5.25
N SER A 253 -12.38 30.75 -4.84
CA SER A 253 -11.30 30.20 -5.64
C SER A 253 -11.30 28.68 -5.50
N ILE A 254 -11.61 27.99 -6.60
CA ILE A 254 -11.56 26.54 -6.69
C ILE A 254 -10.12 26.16 -7.03
N PRO A 255 -9.41 25.39 -6.18
CA PRO A 255 -8.03 25.01 -6.46
C PRO A 255 -7.97 23.99 -7.59
N VAL A 256 -6.82 23.91 -8.25
CA VAL A 256 -6.53 22.90 -9.27
C VAL A 256 -5.59 21.86 -8.67
N CYS A 257 -5.90 20.58 -8.86
CA CYS A 257 -5.01 19.49 -8.47
C CYS A 257 -3.96 19.23 -9.57
N PRO A 258 -2.73 18.84 -9.20
CA PRO A 258 -1.70 18.53 -10.17
C PRO A 258 -1.98 17.18 -10.85
N THR A 259 -1.27 16.89 -11.94
CA THR A 259 -1.43 15.65 -12.70
C THR A 259 -1.33 14.41 -11.82
N GLY A 260 -2.29 13.50 -11.96
CA GLY A 260 -2.40 12.29 -11.16
C GLY A 260 -3.32 12.44 -9.94
N TYR A 261 -3.93 13.61 -9.75
CA TYR A 261 -4.88 13.86 -8.67
C TYR A 261 -6.18 14.47 -9.20
N ASP A 262 -7.29 14.01 -8.65
CA ASP A 262 -8.63 14.55 -8.88
C ASP A 262 -9.03 15.47 -7.72
N LEU A 263 -9.66 16.59 -8.05
CA LEU A 263 -10.23 17.49 -7.06
C LEU A 263 -11.52 16.90 -6.49
N VAL A 264 -11.57 16.69 -5.19
CA VAL A 264 -12.79 16.35 -4.46
C VAL A 264 -13.18 17.49 -3.54
N SER A 265 -14.49 17.66 -3.32
CA SER A 265 -14.99 18.72 -2.44
C SER A 265 -16.23 18.31 -1.68
N TYR A 266 -16.39 18.84 -0.47
CA TYR A 266 -17.58 18.65 0.36
C TYR A 266 -17.83 19.90 1.21
N THR A 267 -19.05 20.08 1.70
CA THR A 267 -19.38 21.16 2.63
C THR A 267 -18.86 20.81 4.01
N SER A 268 -17.86 21.52 4.52
CA SER A 268 -17.30 21.27 5.85
C SER A 268 -18.10 21.97 6.95
N ILE A 269 -17.74 21.71 8.21
CA ILE A 269 -18.31 22.37 9.40
C ILE A 269 -18.23 23.91 9.35
N THR A 270 -17.37 24.47 8.51
CA THR A 270 -17.26 25.93 8.30
C THR A 270 -18.31 26.48 7.33
N THR A 271 -19.21 25.63 6.82
CA THR A 271 -20.18 25.90 5.74
C THR A 271 -19.58 26.24 4.38
N CYS A 272 -18.26 26.45 4.30
CA CYS A 272 -17.54 26.59 3.05
C CYS A 272 -17.15 25.22 2.47
N PRO A 273 -17.05 25.13 1.12
CA PRO A 273 -16.45 23.98 0.47
C PRO A 273 -15.02 23.75 0.97
N THR A 274 -14.72 22.53 1.38
CA THR A 274 -13.35 22.06 1.61
C THR A 274 -12.94 21.22 0.41
N TYR A 275 -11.72 21.45 -0.06
CA TYR A 275 -11.16 20.78 -1.23
C TYR A 275 -10.00 19.88 -0.81
N ASN A 276 -9.92 18.69 -1.41
CA ASN A 276 -8.76 17.81 -1.32
C ASN A 276 -8.35 17.32 -2.72
N CYS A 277 -7.08 17.02 -2.89
CA CYS A 277 -6.54 16.38 -4.09
C CYS A 277 -6.29 14.90 -3.80
N ASP A 278 -7.16 14.04 -4.34
CA ASP A 278 -7.08 12.59 -4.18
C ASP A 278 -6.42 11.95 -5.41
N ALA A 279 -5.55 10.96 -5.23
CA ALA A 279 -4.96 10.29 -6.38
C ALA A 279 -6.04 9.61 -7.24
N TYR A 280 -5.99 9.78 -8.56
CA TYR A 280 -7.08 9.39 -9.48
C TYR A 280 -7.48 7.90 -9.43
N PHE A 281 -6.55 7.04 -9.01
CA PHE A 281 -6.78 5.59 -8.95
C PHE A 281 -7.46 5.15 -7.63
N LEU A 282 -7.59 6.04 -6.66
CA LEU A 282 -8.26 5.74 -5.40
C LEU A 282 -9.78 5.68 -5.63
N THR A 283 -10.45 4.84 -4.86
CA THR A 283 -11.92 4.73 -4.95
C THR A 283 -12.55 6.06 -4.57
N LYS A 284 -13.55 6.51 -5.35
CA LYS A 284 -14.38 7.65 -4.97
C LYS A 284 -15.25 7.28 -3.78
N THR A 285 -15.33 8.15 -2.79
CA THR A 285 -15.99 7.88 -1.50
C THR A 285 -17.29 8.66 -1.29
N TYR A 286 -17.56 9.69 -2.10
CA TYR A 286 -18.78 10.51 -2.09
C TYR A 286 -18.92 11.30 -3.40
#